data_AF-A0A1G8GEB7-F1
#
_entry.id   AF-A0A1G8GEB7-F1
#
_cell.length_a   1.000
_cell.length_b   1.000
_cell.length_c   1.000
_cell.angle_alpha   90.00
_cell.angle_beta   90.00
_cell.angle_gamma   90.00
#
_symmetry.space_group_name_H-M   'P 1'
#
loop_
_entity.id
_entity.type
_entity.pdbx_description
1 polymer ?
#
loop_
_entity_poly.entity_id
_entity_poly.type
_entity_poly.pdbx_seq_one_letter_code
_entity_poly.pdbx_strand_id
1 'polypeptide(L)'
;MVSALLTASLVILGLAMLACLFRLLKGPTRSDRVAALDTIGIDVLAMITVLCMLLDTQDFLEVILVIGILTFIGTTALARYIERGVVVEEGERPHDR
;
A
#
# COMPACT_ATOMS: atom_id res chain seq x y z
N MET A 1 -11.91 16.93 22.36
CA MET A 1 -12.05 17.50 20.99
C MET A 1 -11.18 16.75 20.00
N VAL A 2 -9.86 16.67 20.22
CA VAL A 2 -8.93 15.93 19.33
C VAL A 2 -9.28 14.44 19.22
N SER A 3 -9.61 13.78 20.33
CA SER A 3 -10.03 12.38 20.32
C SER A 3 -11.23 12.10 19.40
N ALA A 4 -12.25 12.97 19.41
CA ALA A 4 -13.40 12.85 18.53
C ALA A 4 -13.02 13.00 17.04
N LEU A 5 -12.05 13.88 16.73
CA LEU A 5 -11.53 14.03 15.36
C LEU A 5 -10.77 12.78 14.92
N LEU A 6 -9.93 12.21 15.79
CA LEU A 6 -9.19 10.97 15.48
C LEU A 6 -10.13 9.78 15.24
N THR A 7 -11.17 9.64 16.07
CA THR A 7 -12.20 8.59 15.86
C THR A 7 -12.97 8.82 14.57
N ALA A 8 -13.33 10.07 14.23
CA ALA A 8 -13.97 10.39 12.97
C ALA A 8 -13.06 10.06 11.77
N SER A 9 -11.76 10.35 11.87
CA SER A 9 -10.77 9.98 10.85
C SER A 9 -10.72 8.46 10.66
N LEU A 10 -10.73 7.66 11.72
CA LEU A 10 -10.78 6.19 11.61
C LEU A 10 -12.04 5.69 10.88
N VAL A 11 -13.20 6.31 11.12
CA VAL A 11 -14.44 5.96 10.40
C VAL A 11 -14.30 6.29 8.91
N ILE A 12 -13.77 7.47 8.58
CA ILE A 12 -13.57 7.89 7.18
C ILE A 12 -12.55 6.98 6.47
N LEU A 13 -11.43 6.66 7.12
CA LEU A 13 -10.43 5.73 6.59
C LEU A 13 -11.01 4.33 6.44
N GLY A 14 -11.83 3.87 7.38
CA GLY A 14 -12.54 2.59 7.25
C GLY A 14 -13.47 2.54 6.03
N LEU A 15 -14.19 3.63 5.74
CA LEU A 15 -15.00 3.75 4.53
C LEU A 15 -14.14 3.82 3.25
N ALA A 16 -13.01 4.53 3.30
CA ALA A 16 -12.05 4.59 2.20
C ALA A 16 -11.46 3.20 1.89
N MET A 17 -11.11 2.43 2.92
CA MET A 17 -10.60 1.07 2.81
C MET A 17 -11.63 0.15 2.13
N LEU A 18 -12.90 0.23 2.50
CA LEU A 18 -13.98 -0.51 1.85
C LEU A 18 -14.13 -0.13 0.36
N ALA A 19 -14.04 1.16 0.04
CA ALA A 19 -14.10 1.64 -1.34
C ALA A 19 -12.89 1.17 -2.17
N CYS A 20 -11.69 1.18 -1.58
CA CYS A 20 -10.48 0.67 -2.23
C CYS A 20 -10.54 -0.84 -2.44
N LEU A 21 -11.06 -1.60 -1.46
CA LEU A 21 -11.25 -3.04 -1.59
C LEU A 21 -12.26 -3.37 -2.70
N PHE A 22 -13.35 -2.61 -2.80
CA PHE A 22 -14.28 -2.74 -3.91
C PHE A 22 -13.61 -2.50 -5.27
N ARG A 23 -12.77 -1.47 -5.38
CA ARG A 23 -12.03 -1.14 -6.61
C ARG A 23 -10.96 -2.19 -6.93
N LEU A 24 -10.29 -2.76 -5.92
CA LEU A 24 -9.34 -3.85 -6.10
C LEU A 24 -10.01 -5.09 -6.74
N LEU A 25 -11.23 -5.41 -6.31
CA LEU A 25 -11.98 -6.57 -6.81
C LEU A 25 -12.64 -6.34 -8.17
N LYS A 26 -13.28 -5.17 -8.38
CA LYS A 26 -14.04 -4.84 -9.59
C LYS A 26 -13.31 -3.94 -10.59
N GLY A 27 -12.04 -3.62 -10.35
CA GLY A 27 -11.24 -2.76 -11.23
C GLY A 27 -11.19 -3.31 -12.68
N PRO A 28 -11.46 -2.49 -13.71
CA PRO A 28 -11.56 -2.93 -15.10
C PRO A 28 -10.20 -3.28 -15.71
N THR A 29 -9.12 -2.60 -15.30
CA THR A 29 -7.76 -2.83 -15.81
C THR A 29 -6.85 -3.39 -14.72
N ARG A 30 -5.79 -4.12 -15.12
CA ARG A 30 -4.79 -4.62 -14.17
C ARG A 30 -4.12 -3.48 -13.41
N SER A 31 -3.80 -2.38 -14.10
CA SER A 31 -3.21 -1.20 -13.49
C SER A 31 -4.13 -0.54 -12.46
N ASP A 32 -5.44 -0.49 -12.69
CA ASP A 32 -6.40 0.05 -11.71
C ASP A 32 -6.42 -0.77 -10.41
N ARG A 33 -6.32 -2.10 -10.53
CA ARG A 33 -6.23 -3.00 -9.36
C ARG A 33 -4.93 -2.81 -8.60
N VAL A 34 -3.80 -2.65 -9.30
CA VAL A 34 -2.50 -2.39 -8.66
C VAL A 34 -2.49 -1.04 -7.96
N ALA A 35 -3.07 0.01 -8.56
CA ALA A 35 -3.20 1.30 -7.92
C ALA A 35 -4.12 1.25 -6.68
N ALA A 36 -5.22 0.49 -6.74
CA ALA A 36 -6.08 0.25 -5.59
C ALA A 36 -5.35 -0.49 -4.46
N LEU A 37 -4.49 -1.46 -4.79
CA LEU A 37 -3.65 -2.17 -3.82
C LEU A 37 -2.64 -1.25 -3.14
N ASP A 38 -1.98 -0.37 -3.90
CA ASP A 38 -1.05 0.63 -3.37
C ASP A 38 -1.77 1.59 -2.40
N THR A 39 -2.96 2.03 -2.79
CA THR A 39 -3.82 2.91 -1.96
C THR A 39 -4.22 2.21 -0.67
N ILE A 40 -4.56 0.91 -0.69
CA ILE A 40 -4.85 0.10 0.51
C ILE A 40 -3.66 0.10 1.46
N GLY A 41 -2.43 -0.04 0.94
CA GLY A 41 -1.22 0.03 1.77
C GLY A 41 -1.11 1.37 2.49
N ILE A 42 -1.28 2.48 1.77
CA ILE A 42 -1.26 3.84 2.36
C ILE A 42 -2.40 4.03 3.39
N ASP A 43 -3.58 3.49 3.13
CA ASP A 43 -4.73 3.58 4.04
C ASP A 43 -4.46 2.82 5.35
N VAL A 44 -3.78 1.67 5.28
CA VAL A 44 -3.28 0.95 6.45
C VAL A 44 -2.27 1.79 7.23
N LEU A 45 -1.29 2.41 6.55
CA LEU A 45 -0.33 3.32 7.21
C LEU A 45 -1.06 4.45 7.95
N ALA A 46 -2.06 5.07 7.32
CA ALA A 46 -2.84 6.15 7.90
C ALA A 46 -3.64 5.67 9.12
N MET A 47 -4.31 4.52 9.04
CA MET A 47 -5.05 3.95 10.17
C MET A 47 -4.16 3.64 11.37
N ILE A 48 -3.00 3.00 11.15
CA ILE A 48 -2.04 2.70 12.23
C ILE A 48 -1.53 4.00 12.85
N THR A 49 -1.24 5.02 12.03
CA THR A 49 -0.79 6.34 12.52
C THR A 49 -1.83 6.99 13.43
N VAL A 50 -3.11 6.96 13.05
CA VAL A 50 -4.20 7.51 13.88
C VAL A 50 -4.37 6.68 15.17
N LEU A 51 -4.19 5.36 15.10
CA LEU A 51 -4.17 4.48 16.27
C LEU A 51 -3.03 4.80 17.25
N CYS A 52 -1.81 5.07 16.75
CA CYS A 52 -0.69 5.55 17.58
C CYS A 52 -1.06 6.81 18.35
N MET A 53 -1.70 7.78 17.68
CA MET A 53 -2.13 9.03 18.31
C MET A 53 -3.23 8.82 19.37
N LEU A 54 -4.13 7.85 19.16
CA LEU A 54 -5.18 7.51 20.14
C LEU A 54 -4.63 6.77 21.37
N LEU A 55 -3.63 5.91 21.16
CA LEU A 55 -3.00 5.10 22.20
C LEU A 55 -1.84 5.84 22.90
N ASP A 56 -1.48 7.03 22.43
CA ASP A 56 -0.35 7.83 22.91
C ASP A 56 0.97 7.05 22.93
N THR A 57 1.22 6.29 21.85
CA THR A 57 2.43 5.47 21.68
C THR A 57 3.06 5.68 20.30
N GLN A 58 4.38 5.49 20.24
CA GLN A 58 5.17 5.53 19.01
C GLN A 58 5.69 4.14 18.59
N ASP A 59 5.31 3.08 19.32
CA ASP A 59 5.87 1.73 19.13
C ASP A 59 5.61 1.15 17.72
N PHE A 60 4.56 1.62 17.03
CA PHE A 60 4.24 1.16 15.69
C PHE A 60 4.88 1.98 14.56
N LEU A 61 5.66 3.03 14.86
CA LEU A 61 6.30 3.84 13.81
C LEU A 61 7.26 3.02 12.93
N GLU A 62 8.01 2.09 13.54
CA GLU A 62 8.89 1.18 12.80
C GLU A 62 8.08 0.27 11.86
N VAL A 63 6.92 -0.22 12.32
CA VAL A 63 6.01 -1.03 11.51
C VAL A 63 5.44 -0.23 10.35
N ILE A 64 5.02 1.02 10.58
CA ILE A 64 4.54 1.93 9.53
C ILE A 64 5.61 2.12 8.46
N LEU A 65 6.86 2.34 8.86
CA LEU A 65 7.98 2.52 7.93
C LEU A 65 8.20 1.26 7.08
N VAL A 66 8.22 0.09 7.70
CA VAL A 66 8.41 -1.19 6.99
C VAL A 66 7.27 -1.43 6.01
N ILE A 67 6.01 -1.24 6.42
CA ILE A 67 4.85 -1.40 5.51
C ILE A 67 4.94 -0.40 4.36
N GLY A 68 5.36 0.85 4.60
CA GLY A 68 5.54 1.84 3.55
C GLY A 68 6.57 1.42 2.49
N ILE A 69 7.73 0.93 2.94
CA ILE A 69 8.78 0.41 2.05
C ILE A 69 8.27 -0.79 1.26
N LEU A 70 7.61 -1.75 1.92
CA LEU A 70 7.07 -2.95 1.28
C LEU A 70 5.98 -2.61 0.25
N THR A 71 5.10 -1.67 0.57
CA THR A 71 4.03 -1.22 -0.35
C THR A 71 4.65 -0.60 -1.60
N PHE A 72 5.62 0.29 -1.44
CA PHE A 72 6.33 0.91 -2.56
C PHE A 72 7.08 -0.11 -3.44
N ILE A 73 7.84 -1.03 -2.82
CA ILE A 73 8.56 -2.08 -3.55
C ILE A 73 7.57 -3.01 -4.28
N GLY A 74 6.46 -3.38 -3.63
CA GLY A 74 5.43 -4.22 -4.22
C GLY A 74 4.79 -3.57 -5.45
N THR A 75 4.40 -2.30 -5.34
CA THR A 75 3.78 -1.54 -6.45
C THR A 75 4.75 -1.34 -7.61
N THR A 76 6.01 -1.01 -7.34
CA THR A 76 7.03 -0.86 -8.39
C THR A 76 7.35 -2.18 -9.10
N ALA A 77 7.43 -3.29 -8.36
CA ALA A 77 7.59 -4.63 -8.94
C ALA A 77 6.40 -5.03 -9.82
N LEU A 78 5.17 -4.76 -9.36
CA LEU A 78 3.95 -5.02 -10.13
C LEU A 78 3.87 -4.15 -11.39
N ALA A 79 4.25 -2.87 -11.29
CA ALA A 79 4.29 -1.97 -12.45
C ALA A 79 5.28 -2.49 -13.51
N ARG A 80 6.48 -2.89 -13.09
CA ARG A 80 7.49 -3.51 -13.98
C ARG A 80 6.98 -4.79 -14.62
N TYR A 81 6.30 -5.65 -13.85
CA TYR A 81 5.71 -6.87 -14.36
C TYR A 81 4.62 -6.61 -15.40
N ILE A 82 3.77 -5.60 -15.20
CA ILE A 82 2.74 -5.20 -16.17
C ILE A 82 3.37 -4.70 -17.47
N GLU A 83 4.48 -3.96 -17.39
CA GLU A 83 5.16 -3.39 -18.56
C GLU A 83 5.98 -4.42 -19.34
N ARG A 84 6.78 -5.25 -18.65
CA ARG A 84 7.80 -6.12 -19.27
C ARG A 84 7.49 -7.61 -19.21
N GLY A 85 6.47 -8.04 -18.47
CA GLY A 85 6.16 -9.45 -18.23
C GLY A 85 7.16 -10.19 -17.33
N VAL A 86 8.27 -9.55 -16.95
CA VAL A 86 9.28 -10.04 -16.01
C VAL A 86 9.63 -8.95 -15.01
N VAL A 87 9.94 -9.34 -13.77
CA VAL A 87 10.35 -8.40 -12.71
C VAL A 87 11.87 -8.19 -12.73
N VAL A 88 12.63 -9.28 -12.92
CA VAL A 88 14.10 -9.29 -12.98
C VAL A 88 14.51 -9.85 -14.34
N GLU A 89 15.32 -9.09 -15.08
CA GLU A 89 15.92 -9.54 -16.33
C GLU A 89 17.18 -10.36 -16.01
N GLU A 90 17.27 -11.59 -16.53
CA GLU A 90 18.54 -12.33 -16.49
C GLU A 90 19.52 -11.60 -17.43
N GLY A 91 20.62 -11.07 -16.87
CA GLY A 91 21.68 -10.47 -17.66
C GLY A 91 22.21 -11.47 -18.69
N GLU A 92 22.45 -10.99 -19.91
CA GLU A 92 22.97 -11.79 -21.02
C GLU A 92 24.14 -12.65 -20.54
N ARG A 93 23.93 -13.97 -20.52
CA ARG A 93 25.02 -14.90 -20.25
C ARG A 93 26.09 -14.65 -21.31
N PRO A 94 27.37 -14.47 -20.95
CA PRO A 94 28.41 -14.33 -21.95
C PRO A 94 28.34 -15.54 -22.86
N HIS A 95 28.14 -15.31 -24.15
CA HIS A 95 28.18 -16.36 -25.15
C HIS A 95 29.63 -16.87 -25.18
N ASP A 96 29.90 -17.94 -24.45
CA ASP A 96 31.15 -18.68 -24.52
C ASP A 96 31.32 -19.11 -25.99
N ARG A 97 32.37 -18.59 -26.65
CA ARG A 97 32.85 -18.98 -27.97
C ARG A 97 34.35 -19.20 -27.87
#